data_AF-A0A6P3GVC5-F1
#
_entry.id   AF-A0A6P3GVC5-F1
#
_cell.length_a   1.000
_cell.length_b   1.000
_cell.length_c   1.000
_cell.angle_alpha   90.00
_cell.angle_beta   90.00
_cell.angle_gamma   90.00
#
_symmetry.space_group_name_H-M   'P 1'
#
loop_
_entity.id
_entity.type
_entity.pdbx_description
1 polymer ?
#
loop_
_entity_poly.entity_id
_entity_poly.type
_entity_poly.pdbx_seq_one_letter_code
_entity_poly.pdbx_strand_id
1 'polypeptide(L)'
;MRVKNAQNLLNERLYRTRPEALKFTSIVDTPEVIMAKINSIQISEPLYRDAWEKEKANVNIPADTPLMLQSKINAVQISNKQYQQAWEDVKMTGYDLKADAIGIQHAKASRDIASDYLYKTAYEKQKGHYIGCRNAKEDPKLVWAAHVLKMQNDRLYKKAYNDHKARITIPVDMVSINAAKEGQALASDVDYRQYLHQWSCFPDQNDVIQARKAYDLQSDVSCCCGAWGWGGGDYSPGSQPSTALPGHSFQCSGMLSLPEHSPGIFY
;
A
#
# COMPACT_ATOMS: atom_id res chain seq x y z
N MET A 1 5.18 -64.74 -62.00
CA MET A 1 4.20 -65.38 -62.92
C MET A 1 3.33 -64.39 -63.68
N ARG A 2 2.70 -63.40 -63.03
CA ARG A 2 1.77 -62.45 -63.68
C ARG A 2 2.37 -61.65 -64.85
N VAL A 3 3.55 -61.05 -64.69
CA VAL A 3 4.22 -60.24 -65.74
C VAL A 3 4.60 -61.08 -66.97
N LYS A 4 5.14 -62.28 -66.75
CA LYS A 4 5.51 -63.21 -67.84
C LYS A 4 4.28 -63.68 -68.64
N ASN A 5 3.17 -63.96 -67.95
CA ASN A 5 1.92 -64.36 -68.62
C ASN A 5 1.33 -63.20 -69.44
N ALA A 6 1.35 -61.98 -68.91
CA ALA A 6 0.90 -60.78 -69.64
C ALA A 6 1.78 -60.49 -70.86
N GLN A 7 3.11 -60.62 -70.74
CA GLN A 7 4.04 -60.49 -71.88
C GLN A 7 3.79 -61.56 -72.96
N ASN A 8 3.49 -62.79 -72.58
CA ASN A 8 3.13 -63.84 -73.54
C ASN A 8 1.78 -63.56 -74.23
N LEU A 9 0.82 -62.97 -73.53
CA LEU A 9 -0.48 -62.57 -74.09
C LEU A 9 -0.34 -61.48 -75.17
N LEU A 10 0.60 -60.56 -74.98
CA LEU A 10 0.89 -59.45 -75.90
C LEU A 10 1.88 -59.82 -77.03
N ASN A 11 2.41 -61.04 -77.03
CA ASN A 11 3.44 -61.46 -77.97
C ASN A 11 2.84 -61.83 -79.35
N GLU A 12 2.96 -60.93 -80.32
CA GLU A 12 2.45 -61.12 -81.68
C GLU A 12 2.96 -62.40 -82.36
N ARG A 13 4.20 -62.81 -82.07
CA ARG A 13 4.79 -64.03 -82.64
C ARG A 13 4.07 -65.28 -82.18
N LEU A 14 3.67 -65.33 -80.91
CA LEU A 14 2.90 -66.45 -80.34
C LEU A 14 1.47 -66.45 -80.87
N TYR A 15 0.87 -65.27 -81.05
CA TYR A 15 -0.50 -65.11 -81.57
C TYR A 15 -0.68 -65.56 -83.03
N ARG A 16 0.34 -65.36 -83.89
CA ARG A 16 0.29 -65.75 -85.33
C ARG A 16 0.76 -67.18 -85.63
N THR A 17 0.95 -68.01 -84.60
CA THR A 17 1.38 -69.40 -84.81
C THR A 17 0.29 -70.21 -85.51
N ARG A 18 0.69 -71.07 -86.47
CA ARG A 18 -0.23 -71.94 -87.19
C ARG A 18 -0.82 -72.98 -86.22
N PRO A 19 -2.13 -73.30 -86.30
CA PRO A 19 -2.78 -74.21 -85.36
C PRO A 19 -2.19 -75.62 -85.36
N GLU A 20 -1.60 -76.07 -86.46
CA GLU A 20 -0.90 -77.36 -86.60
C GLU A 20 0.37 -77.46 -85.74
N ALA A 21 0.99 -76.33 -85.39
CA ALA A 21 2.20 -76.27 -84.56
C ALA A 21 1.90 -76.19 -83.05
N LEU A 22 0.63 -75.98 -82.67
CA LEU A 22 0.20 -75.88 -81.28
C LEU A 22 -0.08 -77.29 -80.73
N LYS A 23 0.64 -77.67 -79.66
CA LYS A 23 0.37 -78.92 -78.95
C LYS A 23 -0.94 -78.78 -78.18
N PHE A 24 -1.85 -79.73 -78.36
CA PHE A 24 -3.07 -79.79 -77.56
C PHE A 24 -2.72 -80.01 -76.08
N THR A 25 -3.09 -79.06 -75.23
CA THR A 25 -3.01 -79.18 -73.77
C THR A 25 -4.42 -79.12 -73.22
N SER A 26 -4.82 -80.11 -72.41
CA SER A 26 -6.11 -80.06 -71.72
C SER A 26 -6.17 -78.82 -70.82
N ILE A 27 -7.34 -78.20 -70.75
CA ILE A 27 -7.58 -77.05 -69.87
C ILE A 27 -7.49 -77.58 -68.43
N VAL A 28 -6.43 -77.20 -67.72
CA VAL A 28 -6.09 -77.73 -66.39
C VAL A 28 -7.11 -77.31 -65.32
N ASP A 29 -7.67 -76.11 -65.47
CA ASP A 29 -8.63 -75.53 -64.53
C ASP A 29 -9.95 -75.22 -65.26
N THR A 30 -10.74 -76.25 -65.51
CA THR A 30 -12.14 -76.05 -65.95
C THR A 30 -12.94 -75.38 -64.82
N PRO A 31 -14.01 -74.62 -65.13
CA PRO A 31 -14.79 -73.92 -64.10
C PRO A 31 -15.34 -74.86 -63.02
N GLU A 32 -15.69 -76.10 -63.39
CA GLU A 32 -16.13 -77.14 -62.46
C GLU A 32 -15.01 -77.56 -61.49
N VAL A 33 -13.78 -77.73 -61.97
CA VAL A 33 -12.61 -78.08 -61.15
C VAL A 33 -12.25 -76.93 -60.21
N ILE A 34 -12.34 -75.68 -60.67
CA ILE A 34 -12.13 -74.50 -59.82
C ILE A 34 -13.20 -74.44 -58.72
N MET A 35 -14.46 -74.65 -59.07
CA MET A 35 -15.57 -74.66 -58.12
C MET A 35 -15.39 -75.77 -57.09
N ALA A 36 -15.02 -76.98 -57.52
CA ALA A 36 -14.71 -78.08 -56.62
C ALA A 36 -13.54 -77.77 -55.67
N LYS A 37 -12.47 -77.12 -56.16
CA LYS A 37 -11.35 -76.66 -55.33
C LYS A 37 -11.81 -75.64 -54.28
N ILE A 38 -12.58 -74.63 -54.67
CA ILE A 38 -13.11 -73.60 -53.75
C ILE A 38 -14.02 -74.26 -52.70
N ASN A 39 -14.94 -75.11 -53.13
CA ASN A 39 -15.84 -75.84 -52.23
C ASN A 39 -15.04 -76.75 -51.28
N SER A 40 -13.97 -77.40 -51.74
CA SER A 40 -13.12 -78.23 -50.88
C SER A 40 -12.42 -77.42 -49.78
N ILE A 41 -11.98 -76.19 -50.10
CA ILE A 41 -11.37 -75.28 -49.12
C ILE A 41 -12.43 -74.79 -48.13
N GLN A 42 -13.61 -74.42 -48.63
CA GLN A 42 -14.73 -73.93 -47.81
C GLN A 42 -15.29 -74.99 -46.85
N ILE A 43 -15.32 -76.26 -47.26
CA ILE A 43 -15.82 -77.38 -46.44
C ILE A 43 -14.74 -77.91 -45.49
N SER A 44 -13.47 -77.57 -45.71
CA SER A 44 -12.37 -78.12 -44.91
C SER A 44 -12.39 -77.62 -43.45
N GLU A 45 -12.71 -78.54 -42.53
CA GLU A 45 -12.65 -78.28 -41.10
C GLU A 45 -11.29 -77.76 -40.58
N PRO A 46 -10.11 -78.25 -41.02
CA PRO A 46 -8.85 -77.77 -40.46
C PRO A 46 -8.58 -76.30 -40.81
N LEU A 47 -8.86 -75.87 -42.05
CA LEU A 47 -8.69 -74.46 -42.43
C LEU A 47 -9.70 -73.56 -41.71
N TYR A 48 -10.91 -74.08 -41.45
CA TYR A 48 -11.89 -73.38 -40.63
C TYR A 48 -11.40 -73.22 -39.17
N ARG A 49 -10.86 -74.27 -38.56
CA ARG A 49 -10.27 -74.21 -37.21
C ARG A 49 -9.10 -73.24 -37.15
N ASP A 50 -8.19 -73.28 -38.13
CA ASP A 50 -7.05 -72.36 -38.21
C ASP A 50 -7.49 -70.89 -38.35
N ALA A 51 -8.51 -70.62 -39.17
CA ALA A 51 -9.06 -69.27 -39.32
C ALA A 51 -9.71 -68.80 -38.02
N TRP A 52 -10.48 -69.67 -37.37
CA TRP A 52 -11.12 -69.41 -36.08
C TRP A 52 -10.11 -69.12 -34.97
N GLU A 53 -9.02 -69.89 -34.88
CA GLU A 53 -7.95 -69.66 -33.91
C GLU A 53 -7.23 -68.33 -34.16
N LYS A 54 -7.00 -67.95 -35.43
CA LYS A 54 -6.42 -66.65 -35.80
C LYS A 54 -7.33 -65.48 -35.42
N GLU A 55 -8.63 -65.59 -35.65
CA GLU A 55 -9.59 -64.57 -35.24
C GLU A 55 -9.66 -64.43 -33.71
N LYS A 56 -9.61 -65.56 -32.99
CA LYS A 56 -9.60 -65.58 -31.52
C LYS A 56 -8.32 -64.97 -30.93
N ALA A 57 -7.19 -65.08 -31.61
CA ALA A 57 -5.94 -64.43 -31.22
C ALA A 57 -5.96 -62.92 -31.46
N ASN A 58 -6.72 -62.44 -32.45
CA ASN A 58 -6.82 -61.02 -32.81
C ASN A 58 -7.90 -60.29 -31.97
N VAL A 59 -7.70 -60.21 -30.65
CA VAL A 59 -8.55 -59.38 -29.79
C VAL A 59 -8.05 -57.94 -29.79
N ASN A 60 -8.68 -57.07 -30.60
CA ASN A 60 -8.39 -55.64 -30.60
C ASN A 60 -9.32 -54.91 -29.62
N ILE A 61 -8.80 -54.58 -28.44
CA ILE A 61 -9.53 -53.79 -27.43
C ILE A 61 -9.25 -52.31 -27.71
N PRO A 62 -10.27 -51.44 -27.82
CA PRO A 62 -10.05 -50.02 -28.02
C PRO A 62 -9.28 -49.42 -26.84
N ALA A 63 -8.30 -48.57 -27.16
CA ALA A 63 -7.40 -47.96 -26.18
C ALA A 63 -8.09 -47.00 -25.19
N ASP A 64 -9.35 -46.66 -25.46
CA ASP A 64 -10.20 -45.73 -24.69
C ASP A 64 -11.11 -46.45 -23.69
N THR A 65 -10.93 -47.76 -23.51
CA THR A 65 -11.58 -48.48 -22.40
C THR A 65 -11.16 -47.87 -21.07
N PRO A 66 -12.10 -47.64 -20.13
CA PRO A 66 -11.83 -46.89 -18.90
C PRO A 66 -10.73 -47.55 -18.04
N LEU A 67 -10.65 -48.87 -18.03
CA LEU A 67 -9.61 -49.62 -17.32
C LEU A 67 -8.21 -49.35 -17.90
N MET A 68 -8.10 -49.25 -19.22
CA MET A 68 -6.84 -48.96 -19.90
C MET A 68 -6.39 -47.52 -19.63
N LEU A 69 -7.33 -46.57 -19.65
CA LEU A 69 -7.07 -45.17 -19.28
C LEU A 69 -6.62 -45.05 -17.83
N GLN A 70 -7.31 -45.73 -16.90
CA GLN A 70 -6.91 -45.76 -15.51
C GLN A 70 -5.50 -46.35 -15.34
N SER A 71 -5.19 -47.44 -16.04
CA SER A 71 -3.85 -48.05 -16.03
C SER A 71 -2.76 -47.08 -16.51
N LYS A 72 -3.02 -46.34 -17.59
CA LYS A 72 -2.09 -45.31 -18.12
C LYS A 72 -1.86 -44.18 -17.11
N ILE A 73 -2.93 -43.67 -16.50
CA ILE A 73 -2.84 -42.62 -15.48
C ILE A 73 -2.08 -43.11 -14.25
N ASN A 74 -2.36 -44.33 -13.79
CA ASN A 74 -1.65 -44.95 -12.67
C ASN A 74 -0.16 -45.15 -12.99
N ALA A 75 0.17 -45.59 -14.20
CA ALA A 75 1.56 -45.75 -14.63
C ALA A 75 2.32 -44.42 -14.60
N VAL A 76 1.68 -43.33 -15.03
CA VAL A 76 2.22 -41.96 -14.94
C VAL A 76 2.43 -41.56 -13.48
N GLN A 77 1.42 -41.74 -12.63
CA GLN A 77 1.46 -41.37 -11.21
C GLN A 77 2.50 -42.16 -10.40
N ILE A 78 2.70 -43.44 -10.71
CA ILE A 78 3.67 -44.32 -10.02
C ILE A 78 5.09 -44.13 -10.57
N SER A 79 5.25 -43.46 -11.72
CA SER A 79 6.57 -43.35 -12.35
C SER A 79 7.55 -42.48 -11.54
N ASN A 80 8.59 -43.12 -11.00
CA ASN A 80 9.66 -42.43 -10.27
C ASN A 80 10.33 -41.33 -11.09
N LYS A 81 10.44 -41.51 -12.42
CA LYS A 81 11.04 -40.51 -13.31
C LYS A 81 10.23 -39.22 -13.32
N GLN A 82 8.91 -39.29 -13.48
CA GLN A 82 8.08 -38.09 -13.49
C GLN A 82 8.01 -37.45 -12.11
N TYR A 83 7.99 -38.26 -11.04
CA TYR A 83 8.10 -37.76 -9.67
C TYR A 83 9.40 -36.98 -9.46
N GLN A 84 10.55 -37.52 -9.87
CA GLN A 84 11.84 -36.84 -9.78
C GLN A 84 11.87 -35.57 -10.61
N GLN A 85 11.35 -35.59 -11.84
CA GLN A 85 11.27 -34.41 -12.70
C GLN A 85 10.43 -33.31 -12.07
N ALA A 86 9.22 -33.62 -11.58
CA ALA A 86 8.38 -32.67 -10.89
C ALA A 86 9.07 -32.10 -9.63
N TRP A 87 9.85 -32.91 -8.92
CA TRP A 87 10.64 -32.46 -7.77
C TRP A 87 11.80 -31.53 -8.16
N GLU A 88 12.49 -31.81 -9.27
CA GLU A 88 13.49 -30.89 -9.85
C GLU A 88 12.85 -29.57 -10.29
N ASP A 89 11.70 -29.61 -10.94
CA ASP A 89 10.98 -28.41 -11.38
C ASP A 89 10.58 -27.55 -10.18
N VAL A 90 10.04 -28.15 -9.12
CA VAL A 90 9.72 -27.45 -7.86
C VAL A 90 10.98 -26.86 -7.22
N LYS A 91 12.11 -27.57 -7.23
CA LYS A 91 13.38 -27.01 -6.75
C LYS A 91 13.86 -25.84 -7.59
N MET A 92 13.65 -25.85 -8.91
CA MET A 92 14.04 -24.74 -9.77
C MET A 92 13.13 -23.52 -9.60
N THR A 93 11.82 -23.73 -9.43
CA THR A 93 10.84 -22.63 -9.31
C THR A 93 10.63 -22.13 -7.89
N GLY A 94 10.90 -22.97 -6.88
CA GLY A 94 10.54 -22.70 -5.48
C GLY A 94 11.46 -21.73 -4.74
N TYR A 95 12.63 -21.40 -5.30
CA TYR A 95 13.58 -20.48 -4.68
C TYR A 95 13.58 -19.13 -5.38
N ASP A 96 12.69 -18.24 -4.94
CA ASP A 96 12.84 -16.79 -5.19
C ASP A 96 13.95 -16.24 -4.29
N LEU A 97 15.21 -16.49 -4.66
CA LEU A 97 16.39 -15.87 -4.03
C LEU A 97 16.46 -14.40 -4.45
N LYS A 98 15.56 -13.58 -3.91
CA LYS A 98 15.59 -12.14 -4.11
C LYS A 98 16.94 -11.59 -3.64
N ALA A 99 17.53 -10.69 -4.43
CA ALA A 99 18.79 -10.04 -4.09
C ALA A 99 18.76 -9.28 -2.76
N ASP A 100 17.55 -8.99 -2.27
CA ASP A 100 17.22 -8.31 -1.02
C ASP A 100 17.02 -9.26 0.16
N ALA A 101 17.13 -10.58 -0.04
CA ALA A 101 17.04 -11.53 1.05
C ALA A 101 18.11 -11.22 2.12
N ILE A 102 17.70 -11.27 3.39
CA ILE A 102 18.51 -10.87 4.55
C ILE A 102 19.89 -11.55 4.53
N GLY A 103 19.96 -12.86 4.21
CA GLY A 103 21.23 -13.58 4.12
C GLY A 103 22.16 -13.08 3.00
N ILE A 104 21.61 -12.70 1.85
CA ILE A 104 22.37 -12.16 0.71
C ILE A 104 22.86 -10.75 1.05
N GLN A 105 22.02 -9.93 1.67
CA GLN A 105 22.41 -8.60 2.14
C GLN A 105 23.52 -8.67 3.20
N HIS A 106 23.41 -9.56 4.18
CA HIS A 106 24.46 -9.76 5.18
C HIS A 106 25.77 -10.26 4.55
N ALA A 107 25.70 -11.19 3.60
CA ALA A 107 26.89 -11.67 2.89
C ALA A 107 27.57 -10.56 2.08
N LYS A 108 26.79 -9.70 1.40
CA LYS A 108 27.31 -8.51 0.70
C LYS A 108 27.96 -7.53 1.67
N ALA A 109 27.28 -7.17 2.76
CA ALA A 109 27.83 -6.27 3.77
C ALA A 109 29.11 -6.82 4.41
N SER A 110 29.16 -8.12 4.70
CA SER A 110 30.35 -8.80 5.23
C SER A 110 31.53 -8.73 4.24
N ARG A 111 31.26 -8.98 2.95
CA ARG A 111 32.26 -8.82 1.88
C ARG A 111 32.77 -7.39 1.79
N ASP A 112 31.88 -6.41 1.89
CA ASP A 112 32.23 -4.99 1.79
C ASP A 112 33.12 -4.57 2.97
N ILE A 113 32.78 -5.00 4.20
CA ILE A 113 33.55 -4.78 5.42
C ILE A 113 34.96 -5.38 5.30
N ALA A 114 35.08 -6.59 4.76
CA ALA A 114 36.36 -7.26 4.59
C ALA A 114 37.20 -6.71 3.43
N SER A 115 36.65 -5.79 2.61
CA SER A 115 37.34 -5.31 1.42
C SER A 115 38.28 -4.13 1.72
N ASP A 116 39.58 -4.37 1.56
CA ASP A 116 40.61 -3.34 1.73
C ASP A 116 40.41 -2.12 0.82
N TYR A 117 39.86 -2.34 -0.38
CA TYR A 117 39.57 -1.27 -1.33
C TYR A 117 38.50 -0.31 -0.80
N LEU A 118 37.35 -0.83 -0.34
CA LEU A 118 36.30 0.03 0.22
C LEU A 118 36.78 0.72 1.50
N TYR A 119 37.58 0.03 2.33
CA TYR A 119 38.19 0.64 3.50
C TYR A 119 39.07 1.85 3.13
N LYS A 120 39.99 1.70 2.17
CA LYS A 120 40.90 2.77 1.75
C LYS A 120 40.15 3.94 1.11
N THR A 121 39.16 3.67 0.26
CA THR A 121 38.35 4.73 -0.36
C THR A 121 37.50 5.48 0.67
N ALA A 122 36.93 4.78 1.67
CA ALA A 122 36.22 5.42 2.76
C ALA A 122 37.16 6.25 3.64
N TYR A 123 38.35 5.73 3.93
CA TYR A 123 39.39 6.45 4.67
C TYR A 123 39.82 7.74 3.96
N GLU A 124 40.06 7.68 2.64
CA GLU A 124 40.40 8.86 1.84
C GLU A 124 39.26 9.88 1.81
N LYS A 125 38.00 9.43 1.71
CA LYS A 125 36.83 10.30 1.81
C LYS A 125 36.73 10.97 3.18
N GLN A 126 37.00 10.25 4.27
CA GLN A 126 36.93 10.80 5.63
C GLN A 126 38.11 11.71 5.96
N LYS A 127 39.24 11.55 5.26
CA LYS A 127 40.45 12.36 5.46
C LYS A 127 40.15 13.82 5.16
N GLY A 128 40.18 14.66 6.20
CA GLY A 128 39.90 16.10 6.10
C GLY A 128 38.47 16.50 6.44
N HIS A 129 37.58 15.53 6.75
CA HIS A 129 36.23 15.81 7.25
C HIS A 129 36.16 15.71 8.79
N TYR A 130 37.08 16.38 9.47
CA TYR A 130 36.74 16.88 10.81
C TYR A 130 35.74 18.00 10.60
N ILE A 131 34.46 17.64 10.54
CA ILE A 131 33.37 18.62 10.57
C ILE A 131 33.43 19.22 11.97
N GLY A 132 34.16 20.32 12.12
CA GLY A 132 33.92 21.25 13.21
C GLY A 132 32.44 21.65 13.16
N CYS A 133 31.86 21.93 14.32
CA CYS A 133 30.49 22.44 14.37
C CYS A 133 30.42 23.73 13.55
N ARG A 134 29.44 23.85 12.63
CA ARG A 134 29.35 25.01 11.72
C ARG A 134 29.14 26.29 12.52
N ASN A 135 28.49 26.17 13.67
CA ASN A 135 28.37 27.20 14.69
C ASN A 135 28.63 26.61 16.08
N ALA A 136 29.10 27.42 17.03
CA ALA A 136 29.31 27.00 18.43
C ALA A 136 28.01 26.54 19.14
N LYS A 137 26.83 26.81 18.56
CA LYS A 137 25.53 26.34 19.06
C LYS A 137 25.22 24.88 18.72
N GLU A 138 25.90 24.31 17.75
CA GLU A 138 25.65 22.94 17.28
C GLU A 138 26.43 21.91 18.09
N ASP A 139 27.51 22.33 18.76
CA ASP A 139 28.24 21.46 19.69
C ASP A 139 27.53 21.42 21.04
N PRO A 140 26.99 20.26 21.49
CA PRO A 140 26.34 20.16 22.79
C PRO A 140 27.27 20.57 23.94
N LYS A 141 28.59 20.34 23.82
CA LYS A 141 29.56 20.72 24.86
C LYS A 141 29.74 22.23 24.95
N LEU A 142 29.83 22.91 23.80
CA LEU A 142 29.97 24.37 23.77
C LEU A 142 28.69 25.07 24.23
N VAL A 143 27.50 24.53 23.89
CA VAL A 143 26.22 25.02 24.41
C VAL A 143 26.15 24.93 25.93
N TRP A 144 26.53 23.78 26.48
CA TRP A 144 26.60 23.59 27.93
C TRP A 144 27.57 24.56 28.60
N ALA A 145 28.77 24.73 28.05
CA ALA A 145 29.74 25.71 28.56
C ALA A 145 29.18 27.14 28.54
N ALA A 146 28.51 27.55 27.46
CA ALA A 146 27.86 28.85 27.36
C ALA A 146 26.74 29.04 28.40
N HIS A 147 25.98 27.98 28.71
CA HIS A 147 24.94 28.03 29.74
C HIS A 147 25.55 28.20 31.14
N VAL A 148 26.62 27.46 31.45
CA VAL A 148 27.35 27.60 32.73
C VAL A 148 27.90 29.02 32.89
N LEU A 149 28.48 29.61 31.84
CA LEU A 149 28.98 30.98 31.87
C LEU A 149 27.88 32.02 32.13
N LYS A 150 26.66 31.80 31.60
CA LYS A 150 25.51 32.66 31.90
C LYS A 150 25.10 32.57 33.36
N MET A 151 25.10 31.37 33.94
CA MET A 151 24.79 31.14 35.36
C MET A 151 25.84 31.76 36.29
N GLN A 152 27.12 31.71 35.91
CA GLN A 152 28.22 32.34 36.64
C GLN A 152 28.18 33.88 36.61
N ASN A 153 27.38 34.47 35.73
CA ASN A 153 27.39 35.92 35.54
C ASN A 153 26.54 36.63 36.61
N ASP A 154 27.21 37.20 37.62
CA ASP A 154 26.57 37.92 38.73
C ASP A 154 25.61 39.04 38.29
N ARG A 155 25.89 39.72 37.17
CA ARG A 155 25.02 40.78 36.64
C ARG A 155 23.69 40.19 36.18
N LEU A 156 23.71 39.08 35.44
CA LEU A 156 22.50 38.39 34.99
C LEU A 156 21.71 37.84 36.18
N TYR A 157 22.41 37.26 37.16
CA TYR A 157 21.80 36.78 38.40
C TYR A 157 21.06 37.89 39.14
N LYS A 158 21.73 39.02 39.40
CA LYS A 158 21.13 40.19 40.08
C LYS A 158 19.98 40.79 39.27
N LYS A 159 20.08 40.82 37.93
CA LYS A 159 19.00 41.29 37.07
C LYS A 159 17.74 40.44 37.23
N ALA A 160 17.86 39.12 37.11
CA ALA A 160 16.74 38.21 37.28
C ALA A 160 16.09 38.35 38.67
N TYR A 161 16.90 38.46 39.73
CA TYR A 161 16.39 38.73 41.08
C TYR A 161 15.59 40.05 41.14
N ASN A 162 16.11 41.13 40.56
CA ASN A 162 15.43 42.43 40.55
C ASN A 162 14.13 42.43 39.74
N ASP A 163 14.08 41.68 38.64
CA ASP A 163 12.89 41.55 37.80
C ASP A 163 11.78 40.75 38.52
N HIS A 164 12.17 39.77 39.34
CA HIS A 164 11.23 38.88 40.02
C HIS A 164 10.85 39.30 41.45
N LYS A 165 11.69 40.07 42.17
CA LYS A 165 11.40 40.47 43.56
C LYS A 165 10.11 41.28 43.73
N ALA A 166 9.68 41.99 42.69
CA ALA A 166 8.45 42.76 42.70
C ALA A 166 7.23 41.95 42.21
N ARG A 167 7.44 40.77 41.63
CA ARG A 167 6.38 39.88 41.14
C ARG A 167 5.90 38.99 42.29
N ILE A 168 5.04 39.54 43.12
CA ILE A 168 4.37 38.80 44.20
C ILE A 168 3.08 38.20 43.62
N THR A 169 3.05 36.88 43.43
CA THR A 169 1.81 36.17 43.08
C THR A 169 1.08 35.83 44.37
N ILE A 170 0.07 36.63 44.73
CA ILE A 170 -0.83 36.29 45.83
C ILE A 170 -1.91 35.34 45.26
N PRO A 171 -2.03 34.10 45.75
CA PRO A 171 -3.07 33.20 45.26
C PRO A 171 -4.45 33.79 45.55
N VAL A 172 -5.37 33.65 44.59
CA VAL A 172 -6.72 34.23 44.68
C VAL A 172 -7.50 33.67 45.88
N ASP A 173 -7.20 32.43 46.26
CA ASP A 173 -7.91 31.67 47.30
C ASP A 173 -7.39 31.93 48.73
N MET A 174 -6.66 33.02 48.94
CA MET A 174 -6.25 33.41 50.30
C MET A 174 -7.46 33.81 51.14
N VAL A 175 -7.60 33.20 52.32
CA VAL A 175 -8.71 33.46 53.27
C VAL A 175 -8.88 34.95 53.56
N SER A 176 -7.78 35.71 53.66
CA SER A 176 -7.82 37.16 53.89
C SER A 176 -8.45 37.94 52.73
N ILE A 177 -8.21 37.53 51.49
CA ILE A 177 -8.79 38.15 50.29
C ILE A 177 -10.27 37.80 50.20
N ASN A 178 -10.63 36.53 50.42
CA ASN A 178 -12.01 36.07 50.37
C ASN A 178 -12.86 36.72 51.47
N ALA A 179 -12.37 36.76 52.71
CA ALA A 179 -13.03 37.45 53.80
C ALA A 179 -13.19 38.95 53.53
N ALA A 180 -12.20 39.60 52.91
CA ALA A 180 -12.32 41.00 52.52
C ALA A 180 -13.37 41.22 51.42
N LYS A 181 -13.46 40.32 50.42
CA LYS A 181 -14.49 40.37 49.36
C LYS A 181 -15.89 40.21 49.95
N GLU A 182 -16.08 39.22 50.82
CA GLU A 182 -17.36 38.99 51.50
C GLU A 182 -17.73 40.19 52.40
N GLY A 183 -16.76 40.72 53.15
CA GLY A 183 -16.97 41.91 53.98
C GLY A 183 -17.32 43.16 53.16
N GLN A 184 -16.70 43.36 52.00
CA GLN A 184 -17.03 44.45 51.08
C GLN A 184 -18.43 44.26 50.47
N ALA A 185 -18.80 43.03 50.09
CA ALA A 185 -20.13 42.73 49.58
C ALA A 185 -21.22 43.05 50.63
N LEU A 186 -21.01 42.64 51.89
CA LEU A 186 -21.92 42.95 53.01
C LEU A 186 -21.97 44.45 53.34
N ALA A 187 -20.84 45.15 53.27
CA ALA A 187 -20.78 46.59 53.51
C ALA A 187 -21.42 47.39 52.36
N SER A 188 -21.41 46.83 51.15
CA SER A 188 -22.01 47.44 49.99
C SER A 188 -23.52 47.19 49.95
N ASP A 189 -24.31 48.25 49.87
CA ASP A 189 -25.77 48.19 49.69
C ASP A 189 -26.18 47.75 48.25
N VAL A 190 -25.24 47.18 47.49
CA VAL A 190 -25.41 46.86 46.06
C VAL A 190 -26.46 45.79 45.86
N ASP A 191 -26.44 44.74 46.70
CA ASP A 191 -27.41 43.64 46.61
C ASP A 191 -28.83 44.06 47.03
N TYR A 192 -28.97 45.03 47.92
CA TYR A 192 -30.27 45.58 48.33
C TYR A 192 -30.89 46.52 47.28
N ARG A 193 -30.08 47.16 46.43
CA ARG A 193 -30.54 48.01 45.33
C ARG A 193 -30.96 47.23 44.08
N GLN A 194 -30.84 45.90 44.09
CA GLN A 194 -31.26 45.08 42.97
C GLN A 194 -32.79 45.00 42.90
N TYR A 195 -33.40 45.84 42.06
CA TYR A 195 -34.83 45.80 41.79
C TYR A 195 -35.20 44.49 41.06
N LEU A 196 -36.11 43.69 41.64
CA LEU A 196 -36.59 42.41 41.05
C LEU A 196 -37.22 42.56 39.65
N HIS A 197 -37.71 43.76 39.32
CA HIS A 197 -38.35 44.03 38.05
C HIS A 197 -37.63 45.18 37.35
N GLN A 198 -36.71 44.80 36.47
CA GLN A 198 -36.21 45.73 35.46
C GLN A 198 -37.28 45.87 34.39
N TRP A 199 -37.88 47.06 34.29
CA TRP A 199 -38.81 47.34 33.20
C TRP A 199 -38.01 47.60 31.92
N SER A 200 -38.01 46.64 30.99
CA SER A 200 -37.44 46.83 29.67
C SER A 200 -38.45 47.51 28.77
N CYS A 201 -38.09 48.67 28.21
CA CYS A 201 -38.90 49.31 27.18
C CYS A 201 -38.88 48.45 25.90
N PHE A 202 -40.02 48.37 25.20
CA PHE A 202 -40.07 47.73 23.89
C PHE A 202 -39.15 48.48 22.90
N PRO A 203 -38.40 47.79 22.03
CA PRO A 203 -37.38 48.41 21.19
C PRO A 203 -37.89 49.41 20.14
N ASP A 204 -39.20 49.49 19.89
CA ASP A 204 -39.78 50.49 18.97
C ASP A 204 -40.05 51.86 19.64
N GLN A 205 -40.09 51.93 20.97
CA GLN A 205 -40.46 53.12 21.73
C GLN A 205 -39.22 53.99 22.01
N ASN A 206 -38.69 54.60 20.95
CA ASN A 206 -37.42 55.32 20.99
C ASN A 206 -37.42 56.51 21.97
N ASP A 207 -38.54 57.21 22.13
CA ASP A 207 -38.65 58.37 23.02
C ASP A 207 -38.42 57.99 24.50
N VAL A 208 -39.01 56.88 24.92
CA VAL A 208 -38.88 56.35 26.30
C VAL A 208 -37.46 55.82 26.52
N ILE A 209 -36.87 55.18 25.51
CA ILE A 209 -35.49 54.68 25.56
C ILE A 209 -34.49 55.83 25.67
N GLN A 210 -34.67 56.91 24.90
CA GLN A 210 -33.80 58.09 24.97
C GLN A 210 -33.94 58.83 26.29
N ALA A 211 -35.17 58.99 26.79
CA ALA A 211 -35.42 59.58 28.10
C ALA A 211 -34.73 58.77 29.22
N ARG A 212 -34.86 57.44 29.21
CA ARG A 212 -34.14 56.57 30.15
C ARG A 212 -32.63 56.76 30.07
N LYS A 213 -32.05 56.70 28.87
CA LYS A 213 -30.60 56.90 28.67
C LYS A 213 -30.14 58.24 29.22
N ALA A 214 -30.93 59.31 29.03
CA ALA A 214 -30.64 60.62 29.58
C ALA A 214 -30.71 60.65 31.12
N TYR A 215 -31.70 59.98 31.74
CA TYR A 215 -31.79 59.86 33.19
C TYR A 215 -30.65 59.01 33.78
N ASP A 216 -30.27 57.91 33.12
CA ASP A 216 -29.12 57.09 33.52
C ASP A 216 -27.82 57.92 33.48
N LEU A 217 -27.64 58.77 32.45
CA LEU A 217 -26.55 59.74 32.33
C LEU A 217 -26.56 60.85 33.41
N GLN A 218 -27.76 61.28 33.84
CA GLN A 218 -27.91 62.29 34.89
C GLN A 218 -27.79 61.71 36.30
N SER A 219 -28.00 60.41 36.47
CA SER A 219 -27.93 59.77 37.79
C SER A 219 -26.48 59.74 38.32
N ASP A 220 -26.31 60.22 39.55
CA ASP A 220 -25.00 60.37 40.22
C ASP A 220 -24.25 59.05 40.46
N VAL A 221 -24.88 57.90 40.15
CA VAL A 221 -24.26 56.56 40.19
C VAL A 221 -23.08 56.47 39.21
N SER A 222 -23.16 57.18 38.08
CA SER A 222 -22.06 57.24 37.10
C SER A 222 -20.99 58.29 37.44
N CYS A 223 -21.38 59.42 38.04
CA CYS A 223 -20.47 60.54 38.32
C CYS A 223 -19.47 60.23 39.45
N CYS A 224 -19.87 59.47 40.48
CA CYS A 224 -18.95 59.10 41.57
C CYS A 224 -18.01 57.94 41.22
N CYS A 225 -18.38 57.04 40.29
CA CYS A 225 -17.50 55.97 39.81
C CYS A 225 -16.31 56.51 38.99
N GLY A 226 -16.51 57.60 38.24
CA GLY A 226 -15.44 58.25 37.46
C GLY A 226 -14.34 58.91 38.30
N ALA A 227 -14.58 59.17 39.59
CA ALA A 227 -13.60 59.79 40.49
C ALA A 227 -12.69 58.78 41.20
N TRP A 228 -13.05 57.49 41.23
CA TRP A 228 -12.25 56.42 41.86
C TRP A 228 -11.60 55.46 40.84
N GLY A 229 -11.75 55.74 39.54
CA GLY A 229 -11.20 54.96 38.43
C GLY A 229 -9.89 55.47 37.82
N TRP A 230 -9.16 56.39 38.47
CA TRP A 230 -7.80 56.78 38.05
C TRP A 230 -6.76 55.95 38.82
N GLY A 231 -6.64 54.67 38.48
CA GLY A 231 -5.67 53.81 39.14
C GLY A 231 -5.73 52.35 38.72
N GLY A 232 -5.84 52.08 37.42
CA GLY A 232 -5.87 50.70 36.92
C GLY A 232 -6.08 50.70 35.42
N GLY A 233 -5.02 50.98 34.68
CA GLY A 233 -5.05 50.86 33.23
C GLY A 233 -5.09 49.38 32.87
N ASP A 234 -6.18 48.94 32.24
CA ASP A 234 -6.19 47.75 31.43
C ASP A 234 -6.86 48.06 30.10
N TYR A 235 -6.05 47.86 29.06
CA TYR A 235 -6.37 47.97 27.65
C TYR A 235 -7.56 47.07 27.27
N SER A 236 -8.47 47.58 26.44
CA SER A 236 -9.13 46.74 25.44
C SER A 236 -9.39 47.54 24.15
N PRO A 237 -9.29 46.88 22.97
CA PRO A 237 -8.82 47.53 21.76
C PRO A 237 -9.96 47.90 20.80
N GLY A 238 -9.71 48.94 20.00
CA GLY A 238 -10.19 49.02 18.62
C GLY A 238 -11.54 49.71 18.40
N SER A 239 -11.50 51.03 18.22
CA SER A 239 -12.36 51.71 17.24
C SER A 239 -11.68 53.00 16.79
N GLN A 240 -10.91 52.93 15.69
CA GLN A 240 -10.49 54.14 14.98
C GLN A 240 -11.50 54.45 13.87
N PRO A 241 -12.02 55.69 13.78
CA PRO A 241 -12.74 56.16 12.60
C PRO A 241 -11.75 56.55 11.51
N SER A 242 -12.04 56.10 10.28
CA SER A 242 -11.28 56.35 9.07
C SER A 242 -11.48 57.78 8.57
N THR A 243 -10.38 58.51 8.37
CA THR A 243 -10.34 59.66 7.45
C THR A 243 -9.23 59.40 6.43
N ALA A 244 -9.63 59.34 5.16
CA ALA A 244 -8.77 59.12 4.01
C ALA A 244 -7.97 60.38 3.67
N LEU A 245 -6.76 60.21 3.12
CA LEU A 245 -6.29 60.83 1.86
C LEU A 245 -5.04 60.07 1.34
N PRO A 246 -4.71 60.16 0.04
CA PRO A 246 -4.30 59.00 -0.76
C PRO A 246 -2.81 58.97 -1.11
N GLY A 247 -2.30 57.77 -1.38
CA GLY A 247 -0.95 57.55 -1.89
C GLY A 247 -0.75 56.11 -2.36
N HIS A 248 -1.14 55.85 -3.60
CA HIS A 248 -0.66 54.82 -4.52
C HIS A 248 -0.09 53.48 -4.02
N SER A 249 -0.82 52.43 -4.42
CA SER A 249 -0.36 51.13 -4.96
C SER A 249 0.42 50.17 -4.04
N PHE A 250 -0.13 48.98 -3.79
CA PHE A 250 0.08 47.81 -4.65
C PHE A 250 -0.80 46.63 -4.21
N GLN A 251 -1.11 45.78 -5.18
CA GLN A 251 -2.06 44.67 -5.16
C GLN A 251 -1.72 43.56 -4.17
N CYS A 252 -2.75 42.86 -3.67
CA CYS A 252 -2.67 41.42 -3.44
C CYS A 252 -3.97 40.75 -3.89
N SER A 253 -3.88 40.07 -5.04
CA SER A 253 -4.85 39.10 -5.52
C SER A 253 -4.96 37.94 -4.52
N GLY A 254 -6.19 37.51 -4.24
CA GLY A 254 -6.46 36.38 -3.37
C GLY A 254 -6.13 35.02 -4.01
N MET A 255 -6.12 33.98 -3.19
CA MET A 255 -6.89 32.76 -3.46
C MET A 255 -6.92 31.85 -2.22
N LEU A 256 -8.02 31.10 -2.17
CA LEU A 256 -8.50 30.14 -1.19
C LEU A 256 -7.49 29.10 -0.68
N SER A 257 -7.71 28.62 0.55
CA SER A 257 -7.87 27.19 0.84
C SER A 257 -8.41 26.96 2.27
N LEU A 258 -9.54 26.25 2.39
CA LEU A 258 -9.99 25.54 3.60
C LEU A 258 -9.23 24.19 3.74
N PRO A 259 -9.59 23.28 4.67
CA PRO A 259 -9.17 23.17 6.07
C PRO A 259 -8.39 21.85 6.31
N GLU A 260 -7.72 21.62 7.45
CA GLU A 260 -7.50 20.24 7.93
C GLU A 260 -7.02 20.10 9.39
N HIS A 261 -7.36 18.92 9.92
CA HIS A 261 -7.19 18.37 11.26
C HIS A 261 -5.82 18.54 11.92
N SER A 262 -5.81 18.66 13.25
CA SER A 262 -4.66 18.34 14.10
C SER A 262 -5.01 17.18 15.03
N PRO A 263 -4.16 16.14 15.15
CA PRO A 263 -4.40 14.98 15.99
C PRO A 263 -4.10 15.29 17.47
N GLY A 264 -4.97 14.78 18.35
CA GLY A 264 -4.76 14.79 19.79
C GLY A 264 -3.61 13.86 20.21
N ILE A 265 -2.78 14.35 21.12
CA ILE A 265 -1.80 13.57 21.86
C ILE A 265 -2.36 13.41 23.27
N PHE A 266 -2.70 12.17 23.61
CA PHE A 266 -2.97 11.72 24.98
C PHE A 266 -1.67 11.68 25.79
N TYR A 267 -1.71 12.25 26.99
CA TYR A 267 -1.00 11.78 28.17
C TYR A 267 -1.98 11.83 29.35
#